data_AF-A7TJR2-F1
#
_entry.id   AF-A7TJR2-F1
#
_cell.length_a   1.000
_cell.length_b   1.000
_cell.length_c   1.000
_cell.angle_alpha   90.00
_cell.angle_beta   90.00
_cell.angle_gamma   90.00
#
_symmetry.space_group_name_H-M   'P 1'
#
loop_
_entity.id
_entity.type
_entity.pdbx_description
1 polymer ?
#
loop_
_entity_poly.entity_id
_entity_poly.type
_entity_poly.pdbx_seq_one_letter_code
_entity_poly.pdbx_strand_id
1 'polypeptide(L)'
;MLTSFDVSFYYYYFLLHIPITLCIDSSVVIPLEWYPNLLQNLIKFHINNNNDFLLADKPLWLVIFVLIELVVQLPLFVYFTIYLPRLKQGDSNLANDDKVEKRSRQEFQSRLNWWLKLYGFNASLTTLICIVVIYFNGHQLNNVDIAMTLNEKLSLIGVYLPTFLIPLRLCFI
;
A
#
# COMPACT_ATOMS: atom_id res chain seq x y z
N MET A 1 16.67 -6.47 -10.66
CA MET A 1 16.82 -5.02 -10.96
C MET A 1 15.54 -4.51 -11.58
N LEU A 2 15.10 -3.30 -11.20
CA LEU A 2 13.92 -2.67 -11.79
C LEU A 2 14.21 -2.20 -13.22
N THR A 3 13.32 -2.52 -14.15
CA THR A 3 13.36 -1.95 -15.51
C THR A 3 12.85 -0.50 -15.52
N SER A 4 13.11 0.25 -16.59
CA SER A 4 12.55 1.60 -16.76
C SER A 4 11.02 1.63 -16.69
N PHE A 5 10.36 0.56 -17.15
CA PHE A 5 8.91 0.40 -17.01
C PHE A 5 8.52 0.24 -15.54
N ASP A 6 9.20 -0.65 -14.80
CA ASP A 6 8.91 -0.89 -13.38
C ASP A 6 9.10 0.39 -12.56
N VAL A 7 10.12 1.18 -12.85
CA VAL A 7 10.34 2.48 -12.19
C VAL A 7 9.16 3.43 -12.45
N SER A 8 8.64 3.51 -13.68
CA SER A 8 7.42 4.30 -13.96
C SER A 8 6.23 3.80 -13.15
N PHE A 9 6.00 2.49 -13.20
CA PHE A 9 4.85 1.85 -12.59
C PHE A 9 4.85 2.09 -11.08
N TYR A 10 5.96 1.79 -10.41
CA TYR A 10 6.09 1.97 -8.97
C TYR A 10 6.09 3.44 -8.55
N TYR A 11 6.60 4.36 -9.37
CA TYR A 11 6.47 5.79 -9.13
C TYR A 11 4.99 6.21 -9.02
N TYR A 12 4.16 5.87 -10.02
CA TYR A 12 2.74 6.20 -9.99
C TYR A 12 1.98 5.44 -8.90
N TYR A 13 2.35 4.18 -8.65
CA TYR A 13 1.83 3.41 -7.54
C TYR A 13 2.02 4.15 -6.21
N PHE A 14 3.25 4.54 -5.85
CA PHE A 14 3.52 5.26 -4.61
C PHE A 14 2.89 6.65 -4.59
N LEU A 15 2.87 7.35 -5.72
CA LEU A 15 2.25 8.67 -5.83
C LEU A 15 0.75 8.62 -5.55
N LEU A 16 0.05 7.60 -6.07
CA LEU A 16 -1.38 7.40 -5.82
C LEU A 16 -1.66 6.93 -4.40
N HIS A 17 -0.76 6.18 -3.77
CA HIS A 17 -0.95 5.71 -2.40
C HIS A 17 -0.90 6.86 -1.38
N ILE A 18 -0.14 7.93 -1.62
CA ILE A 18 -0.09 9.07 -0.69
C ILE A 18 -1.49 9.65 -0.39
N PRO A 19 -2.29 10.10 -1.38
CA PRO A 19 -3.63 10.61 -1.10
C PRO A 19 -4.61 9.52 -0.67
N ILE A 20 -4.45 8.26 -1.12
CA ILE A 20 -5.31 7.15 -0.67
C ILE A 20 -5.11 6.90 0.82
N THR A 21 -3.86 6.77 1.27
CA THR A 21 -3.52 6.57 2.69
C THR A 21 -3.94 7.74 3.56
N LEU A 22 -3.78 8.97 3.07
CA LEU A 22 -4.21 10.16 3.81
C LEU A 22 -5.72 10.31 3.90
N CYS A 23 -6.48 9.85 2.91
CA CYS A 23 -7.92 10.08 2.83
C CYS A 23 -8.75 8.88 3.29
N ILE A 24 -8.34 7.65 2.93
CA ILE A 24 -9.08 6.41 3.16
C ILE A 24 -8.47 5.64 4.33
N ASP A 25 -7.19 5.26 4.26
CA ASP A 25 -6.60 4.37 5.27
C ASP A 25 -6.55 5.04 6.64
N SER A 26 -6.18 6.33 6.67
CA SER A 26 -6.19 7.14 7.90
C SER A 26 -7.53 7.12 8.65
N SER A 27 -8.67 6.87 7.97
CA SER A 27 -9.99 6.80 8.60
C SER A 27 -10.16 5.60 9.54
N VAL A 28 -9.27 4.61 9.46
CA VAL A 28 -9.20 3.51 10.43
C VAL A 28 -8.69 4.00 11.78
N VAL A 29 -7.79 5.00 11.79
CA VAL A 29 -7.17 5.55 13.01
C VAL A 29 -7.88 6.82 13.49
N ILE A 30 -8.28 7.69 12.55
CA ILE A 30 -8.88 8.98 12.83
C ILE A 30 -10.40 8.86 12.79
N PRO A 31 -11.13 9.41 13.79
CA PRO A 31 -12.59 9.41 13.78
C PRO A 31 -13.18 10.08 12.53
N LEU A 32 -14.26 9.51 11.99
CA LEU A 32 -14.84 9.95 10.71
C LEU A 32 -15.38 11.39 10.77
N GLU A 33 -15.78 11.84 11.96
CA GLU A 33 -16.33 13.17 12.22
C GLU A 33 -15.32 14.30 11.93
N TRP A 34 -14.03 13.97 11.92
CA TRP A 34 -12.95 14.94 11.68
C TRP A 34 -12.70 15.16 10.20
N TYR A 35 -13.28 14.33 9.33
CA TYR A 35 -13.15 14.44 7.88
C TYR A 35 -14.19 15.40 7.30
N PRO A 36 -13.88 16.12 6.21
CA PRO A 36 -14.88 16.85 5.44
C PRO A 36 -16.00 15.92 4.93
N ASN A 37 -17.23 16.43 4.85
CA ASN A 37 -18.41 15.65 4.43
C ASN A 37 -18.21 14.88 3.11
N LEU A 38 -17.50 15.46 2.13
CA LEU A 38 -17.18 14.80 0.87
C LEU A 38 -16.42 13.49 1.09
N LEU A 39 -15.42 13.53 1.97
CA LEU A 39 -14.56 12.39 2.24
C LEU A 39 -15.27 11.37 3.15
N GLN A 40 -16.09 11.82 4.09
CA GLN A 40 -16.96 10.91 4.84
C GLN A 40 -17.88 10.12 3.91
N ASN A 41 -18.48 10.77 2.91
CA ASN A 41 -19.35 10.12 1.95
C ASN A 41 -18.58 9.15 1.05
N LEU A 42 -17.35 9.49 0.66
CA LEU A 42 -16.49 8.60 -0.12
C LEU A 42 -16.10 7.34 0.68
N ILE A 43 -15.73 7.49 1.96
CA ILE A 43 -15.40 6.36 2.84
C ILE A 43 -16.63 5.49 3.07
N LYS A 44 -17.80 6.08 3.38
CA LYS A 44 -19.06 5.33 3.53
C LYS A 44 -19.45 4.61 2.25
N PHE A 45 -19.26 5.24 1.09
CA PHE A 45 -19.49 4.61 -0.21
C PHE A 45 -18.56 3.40 -0.39
N HIS A 46 -17.28 3.54 -0.09
CA HIS A 46 -16.31 2.45 -0.17
C HIS A 46 -16.68 1.26 0.73
N ILE A 47 -17.01 1.53 2.00
CA ILE A 47 -17.43 0.51 2.97
C ILE A 47 -18.70 -0.21 2.49
N ASN A 48 -19.73 0.54 2.11
CA ASN A 48 -21.02 -0.01 1.72
C ASN A 48 -20.97 -0.77 0.38
N ASN A 49 -20.23 -0.26 -0.60
CA ASN A 49 -20.12 -0.89 -1.92
C ASN A 49 -19.41 -2.24 -1.86
N ASN A 50 -18.42 -2.38 -0.97
CA ASN A 50 -17.61 -3.59 -0.86
C ASN A 50 -18.03 -4.50 0.30
N ASN A 51 -19.02 -4.09 1.10
CA ASN A 51 -19.38 -4.75 2.36
C ASN A 51 -18.14 -4.94 3.26
N ASP A 52 -17.32 -3.88 3.35
CA ASP A 52 -16.01 -3.93 4.00
C ASP A 52 -16.13 -3.79 5.52
N PHE A 53 -16.33 -4.93 6.19
CA PHE A 53 -16.42 -4.99 7.64
C PHE A 53 -15.11 -4.59 8.35
N LEU A 54 -13.94 -4.75 7.71
CA LEU A 54 -12.66 -4.39 8.33
C LEU A 54 -12.57 -2.88 8.56
N LEU A 55 -12.98 -2.08 7.56
CA LEU A 55 -13.04 -0.63 7.69
C LEU A 55 -14.20 -0.14 8.57
N ALA A 56 -15.25 -0.93 8.73
CA ALA A 56 -16.37 -0.60 9.60
C ALA A 56 -16.04 -0.84 11.08
N ASP A 57 -15.57 -2.05 11.41
CA ASP A 57 -15.33 -2.49 12.79
C ASP A 57 -14.02 -1.96 13.36
N LYS A 58 -13.02 -1.75 12.50
CA LYS A 58 -11.69 -1.23 12.85
C LYS A 58 -11.06 -2.00 14.02
N PRO A 59 -10.84 -3.32 13.88
CA PRO A 59 -10.27 -4.10 14.98
C PRO A 59 -8.88 -3.58 15.38
N LEU A 60 -8.53 -3.69 16.66
CA LEU A 60 -7.32 -3.06 17.23
C LEU A 60 -6.03 -3.39 16.44
N TRP A 61 -5.87 -4.63 15.97
CA TRP A 61 -4.72 -5.03 15.19
C TRP A 61 -4.61 -4.25 13.86
N LEU A 62 -5.75 -3.96 13.22
CA LEU A 62 -5.81 -3.20 11.97
C LEU A 62 -5.46 -1.74 12.22
N VAL A 63 -5.97 -1.17 13.33
CA VAL A 63 -5.63 0.18 13.77
C VAL A 63 -4.11 0.31 13.97
N ILE A 64 -3.46 -0.69 14.59
CA ILE A 64 -2.01 -0.71 14.77
C ILE A 64 -1.27 -0.79 13.43
N PHE A 65 -1.71 -1.65 12.51
CA PHE A 65 -1.11 -1.75 11.18
C PHE A 65 -1.21 -0.44 10.39
N VAL A 66 -2.39 0.19 10.38
CA VAL A 66 -2.57 1.48 9.71
C VAL A 66 -1.79 2.59 10.43
N LEU A 67 -1.66 2.57 11.75
CA LEU A 67 -0.81 3.53 12.46
C LEU A 67 0.65 3.41 12.01
N ILE A 68 1.17 2.18 11.88
CA ILE A 68 2.50 1.93 11.32
C ILE A 68 2.57 2.41 9.86
N GLU A 69 1.51 2.20 9.08
CA GLU A 69 1.44 2.71 7.71
C GLU A 69 1.58 4.23 7.66
N LEU A 70 0.83 4.96 8.49
CA LEU A 70 0.88 6.42 8.55
C LEU A 70 2.23 6.96 9.03
N VAL A 71 2.88 6.30 9.99
CA VAL A 71 4.14 6.78 10.60
C VAL A 71 5.37 6.33 9.81
N VAL A 72 5.33 5.17 9.16
CA VAL A 72 6.50 4.56 8.51
C VAL A 72 6.31 4.46 7.01
N GLN A 73 5.21 3.88 6.53
CA GLN A 73 5.02 3.64 5.09
C GLN A 73 4.73 4.92 4.32
N LEU A 74 3.96 5.85 4.88
CA LEU A 74 3.63 7.12 4.23
C LEU A 74 4.89 8.00 3.99
N PRO A 75 5.81 8.20 4.96
CA PRO A 75 7.09 8.82 4.68
C PRO A 75 7.92 8.07 3.62
N LEU A 76 7.86 6.73 3.61
CA LEU A 76 8.51 5.93 2.57
C LEU A 76 7.89 6.14 1.19
N PHE A 77 6.58 6.35 1.06
CA PHE A 77 5.93 6.70 -0.21
C PHE A 77 6.46 8.01 -0.77
N VAL A 78 6.58 9.03 0.08
CA VAL A 78 7.19 10.31 -0.29
C VAL A 78 8.66 10.13 -0.68
N TYR A 79 9.41 9.33 0.08
CA TYR A 79 10.79 8.99 -0.26
C TYR A 79 10.86 8.31 -1.64
N PHE A 80 10.10 7.26 -1.90
CA PHE A 80 10.15 6.53 -3.16
C PHE A 80 9.74 7.38 -4.36
N THR A 81 8.72 8.24 -4.23
CA THR A 81 8.32 9.16 -5.31
C THR A 81 9.41 10.16 -5.69
N ILE A 82 10.22 10.62 -4.73
CA ILE A 82 11.36 11.52 -4.97
C ILE A 82 12.56 10.80 -5.61
N TYR A 83 12.83 9.56 -5.17
CA TYR A 83 14.09 8.88 -5.50
C TYR A 83 14.01 7.88 -6.65
N LEU A 84 12.86 7.26 -6.92
CA LEU A 84 12.68 6.33 -8.05
C LEU A 84 13.00 6.97 -9.43
N PRO A 85 12.53 8.19 -9.75
CA PRO A 85 12.82 8.81 -11.05
C PRO A 85 14.31 9.01 -11.33
N ARG A 86 15.13 9.13 -10.27
CA ARG A 86 16.59 9.30 -10.39
C ARG A 86 17.30 8.06 -10.93
N LEU A 87 16.70 6.87 -10.80
CA LEU A 87 17.24 5.64 -11.41
C LEU A 87 17.24 5.73 -12.94
N LYS A 88 16.20 6.32 -13.55
CA LYS A 88 16.12 6.49 -15.02
C LYS A 88 17.11 7.50 -15.57
N GLN A 89 17.23 8.64 -14.88
CA GLN A 89 18.21 9.67 -15.24
C GLN A 89 19.64 9.13 -15.14
N GLY A 90 19.84 8.14 -14.26
CA GLY A 90 21.10 7.46 -14.16
C GLY A 90 21.44 6.67 -15.43
N ASP A 91 20.55 5.82 -15.91
CA ASP A 91 20.82 4.91 -17.03
C ASP A 91 21.31 5.62 -18.30
N SER A 92 20.83 6.84 -18.57
CA SER A 92 21.26 7.63 -19.74
C SER A 92 22.70 8.16 -19.66
N ASN A 93 23.29 8.28 -18.46
CA ASN A 93 24.61 8.90 -18.26
C ASN A 93 25.76 7.88 -18.11
N LEU A 94 25.48 6.57 -18.11
CA LEU A 94 26.47 5.51 -17.82
C LEU A 94 27.74 5.51 -18.68
N ALA A 95 27.64 6.01 -19.92
CA ALA A 95 28.76 6.03 -20.86
C ALA A 95 29.88 7.00 -20.44
N ASN A 96 29.56 8.04 -19.66
CA ASN A 96 30.50 9.09 -19.26
C ASN A 96 30.88 9.05 -17.77
N ASP A 97 30.22 8.20 -16.97
CA ASP A 97 30.47 8.13 -15.53
C ASP A 97 31.86 7.53 -15.19
N ASP A 98 32.61 8.20 -14.32
CA ASP A 98 33.86 7.71 -13.76
C ASP A 98 33.63 6.52 -12.79
N LYS A 99 34.69 5.75 -12.48
CA LYS A 99 34.59 4.57 -11.59
C LYS A 99 33.98 4.89 -10.22
N VAL A 100 34.24 6.08 -9.68
CA VAL A 100 33.72 6.51 -8.37
C VAL A 100 32.21 6.77 -8.45
N GLU A 101 31.75 7.45 -9.49
CA GLU A 101 30.33 7.76 -9.71
C GLU A 101 29.52 6.47 -9.90
N LYS A 102 30.03 5.52 -10.69
CA LYS A 102 29.42 4.20 -10.89
C LYS A 102 29.22 3.46 -9.56
N ARG A 103 30.23 3.47 -8.69
CA ARG A 103 30.12 2.84 -7.36
C ARG A 103 29.08 3.53 -6.47
N SER A 104 29.09 4.87 -6.42
CA SER A 104 28.12 5.63 -5.61
C SER A 104 26.68 5.38 -6.03
N ARG A 105 26.42 5.23 -7.35
CA ARG A 105 25.09 4.89 -7.86
C ARG A 105 24.68 3.47 -7.50
N GLN A 106 25.58 2.50 -7.63
CA GLN A 106 25.31 1.12 -7.23
C GLN A 106 24.95 1.02 -5.75
N GLU A 107 25.65 1.75 -4.88
CA GLU A 107 25.35 1.84 -3.45
C GLU A 107 23.98 2.48 -3.20
N PHE A 108 23.67 3.59 -3.87
CA PHE A 108 22.34 4.22 -3.81
C PHE A 108 21.22 3.28 -4.27
N GLN A 109 21.39 2.61 -5.41
CA GLN A 109 20.41 1.67 -5.94
C GLN A 109 20.21 0.47 -5.01
N SER A 110 21.28 -0.08 -4.44
CA SER A 110 21.20 -1.16 -3.47
C SER A 110 20.43 -0.76 -2.22
N ARG A 111 20.71 0.44 -1.67
CA ARG A 111 19.97 0.99 -0.52
C ARG A 111 18.50 1.21 -0.85
N LEU A 112 18.18 1.77 -2.02
CA LEU A 112 16.79 2.00 -2.44
C LEU A 112 16.04 0.67 -2.62
N ASN A 113 16.66 -0.33 -3.26
CA ASN A 113 16.08 -1.66 -3.42
C ASN A 113 15.84 -2.35 -2.07
N TRP A 114 16.74 -2.17 -1.11
CA TRP A 114 16.57 -2.71 0.23
C TRP A 114 15.34 -2.12 0.92
N TRP A 115 15.16 -0.79 0.85
CA TRP A 115 13.95 -0.14 1.39
C TRP A 115 12.67 -0.57 0.68
N LEU A 116 12.72 -0.73 -0.65
CA LEU A 116 11.58 -1.22 -1.44
C LEU A 116 11.19 -2.65 -1.04
N LYS A 117 12.16 -3.53 -0.79
CA LYS A 117 11.92 -4.89 -0.30
C LYS A 117 11.31 -4.90 1.09
N LEU A 118 11.83 -4.09 2.00
CA LEU A 118 11.32 -3.98 3.35
C LEU A 118 9.86 -3.48 3.35
N TYR A 119 9.59 -2.42 2.59
CA TYR A 119 8.24 -1.92 2.37
C TYR A 119 7.34 -3.00 1.77
N GLY A 120 7.79 -3.66 0.70
CA GLY A 120 7.03 -4.67 -0.02
C GLY A 120 6.63 -5.84 0.87
N PHE A 121 7.56 -6.29 1.72
CA PHE A 121 7.32 -7.33 2.71
C PHE A 121 6.28 -6.90 3.74
N ASN A 122 6.44 -5.72 4.33
CA ASN A 122 5.50 -5.22 5.33
C ASN A 122 4.08 -5.06 4.75
N ALA A 123 3.94 -4.38 3.61
CA ALA A 123 2.65 -4.12 2.98
C ALA A 123 1.95 -5.40 2.49
N SER A 124 2.71 -6.35 1.93
CA SER A 124 2.14 -7.63 1.53
C SER A 124 1.73 -8.48 2.73
N LEU A 125 2.50 -8.47 3.83
CA LEU A 125 2.15 -9.20 5.04
C LEU A 125 0.88 -8.64 5.71
N THR A 126 0.76 -7.32 5.86
CA THR A 126 -0.44 -6.70 6.45
C THR A 126 -1.68 -7.03 5.62
N THR A 127 -1.58 -6.92 4.30
CA THR A 127 -2.70 -7.24 3.39
C THR A 127 -3.03 -8.74 3.39
N LEU A 128 -2.03 -9.62 3.47
CA LEU A 128 -2.25 -11.06 3.59
C LEU A 128 -3.06 -11.38 4.86
N ILE A 129 -2.74 -10.73 5.98
CA ILE A 129 -3.51 -10.88 7.22
C ILE A 129 -4.97 -10.42 7.01
N CYS A 130 -5.19 -9.28 6.35
CA CYS A 130 -6.55 -8.84 6.00
C CYS A 130 -7.30 -9.89 5.17
N ILE A 131 -6.67 -10.43 4.12
CA ILE A 131 -7.26 -11.47 3.25
C ILE A 131 -7.62 -12.72 4.05
N VAL A 132 -6.72 -13.19 4.93
CA VAL A 132 -6.97 -14.34 5.80
C VAL A 132 -8.14 -14.07 6.75
N VAL A 133 -8.20 -12.88 7.36
CA VAL A 133 -9.29 -12.50 8.26
C VAL A 133 -10.62 -12.38 7.51
N ILE A 134 -10.64 -11.84 6.30
CA ILE A 134 -11.86 -11.81 5.47
C ILE A 134 -12.35 -13.24 5.18
N TYR A 135 -11.43 -14.15 4.86
CA TYR A 135 -11.77 -15.54 4.55
C TYR A 135 -12.42 -16.26 5.75
N PHE A 136 -11.83 -16.14 6.94
CA PHE A 136 -12.31 -16.85 8.13
C PHE A 136 -13.44 -16.12 8.87
N ASN A 137 -13.34 -14.80 9.03
CA ASN A 137 -14.19 -14.01 9.93
C ASN A 137 -15.10 -13.01 9.21
N GLY A 138 -15.16 -13.03 7.87
CA GLY A 138 -16.02 -12.13 7.10
C GLY A 138 -17.50 -12.28 7.47
N HIS A 139 -18.10 -11.17 7.89
CA HIS A 139 -19.50 -11.06 8.29
C HIS A 139 -20.14 -9.82 7.64
N GLN A 140 -21.47 -9.76 7.62
CA GLN A 140 -22.20 -8.67 6.98
C GLN A 140 -22.21 -7.41 7.85
N LEU A 141 -22.10 -6.23 7.22
CA LEU A 141 -22.12 -4.94 7.92
C LEU A 141 -23.37 -4.70 8.78
N ASN A 142 -24.53 -5.25 8.37
CA ASN A 142 -25.79 -5.04 9.07
C ASN A 142 -25.99 -6.00 10.25
N ASN A 143 -25.28 -7.12 10.29
CA ASN A 143 -25.46 -8.13 11.33
C ASN A 143 -24.20 -9.01 11.46
N VAL A 144 -23.48 -8.81 12.57
CA VAL A 144 -22.22 -9.50 12.89
C VAL A 144 -22.40 -11.02 13.02
N ASP A 145 -23.61 -11.48 13.38
CA ASP A 145 -23.90 -12.90 13.53
C ASP A 145 -24.08 -13.62 12.17
N ILE A 146 -24.21 -12.86 11.07
CA ILE A 146 -24.41 -13.41 9.73
C ILE A 146 -23.07 -13.42 8.98
N ALA A 147 -22.51 -14.61 8.81
CA ALA A 147 -21.30 -14.81 8.01
C ALA A 147 -21.55 -14.48 6.53
N MET A 148 -20.56 -13.85 5.88
CA MET A 148 -20.58 -13.59 4.45
C MET A 148 -20.56 -14.90 3.66
N THR A 149 -21.29 -14.92 2.55
CA THR A 149 -21.20 -16.00 1.54
C THR A 149 -19.81 -16.03 0.90
N LEU A 150 -19.46 -17.16 0.28
CA LEU A 150 -18.16 -17.30 -0.42
C LEU A 150 -17.99 -16.24 -1.52
N ASN A 151 -19.05 -15.90 -2.25
CA ASN A 151 -18.98 -14.93 -3.33
C ASN A 151 -18.71 -13.51 -2.80
N GLU A 152 -19.33 -13.12 -1.68
CA GLU A 152 -19.07 -11.83 -1.04
C GLU A 152 -17.64 -11.76 -0.51
N LYS A 153 -17.16 -12.84 0.13
CA LYS A 153 -15.76 -12.94 0.59
C LYS A 153 -14.77 -12.81 -0.57
N LEU A 154 -15.00 -13.53 -1.68
CA LEU A 154 -14.13 -13.45 -2.86
C LEU A 154 -14.16 -12.05 -3.50
N SER A 155 -15.31 -11.39 -3.52
CA SER A 155 -15.43 -10.01 -4.03
C SER A 155 -14.60 -9.05 -3.17
N LEU A 156 -14.71 -9.15 -1.84
CA LEU A 156 -13.95 -8.30 -0.93
C LEU A 156 -12.45 -8.61 -1.00
N ILE A 157 -12.05 -9.89 -1.03
CA ILE A 157 -10.65 -10.30 -1.25
C ILE A 157 -10.11 -9.71 -2.56
N GLY A 158 -10.93 -9.66 -3.61
CA GLY A 158 -10.57 -9.04 -4.88
C GLY A 158 -10.17 -7.56 -4.77
N VAL A 159 -10.74 -6.83 -3.81
CA VAL A 159 -10.38 -5.42 -3.52
C VAL A 159 -8.99 -5.32 -2.87
N TYR A 160 -8.65 -6.27 -1.98
CA TYR A 160 -7.36 -6.31 -1.26
C TYR A 160 -6.25 -7.01 -2.07
N LEU A 161 -6.60 -7.80 -3.08
CA LEU A 161 -5.61 -8.59 -3.83
C LEU A 161 -4.54 -7.72 -4.53
N PRO A 162 -4.86 -6.57 -5.16
CA PRO A 162 -3.84 -5.70 -5.75
C PRO A 162 -2.85 -5.15 -4.72
N THR A 163 -3.32 -4.79 -3.52
CA THR A 163 -2.47 -4.28 -2.43
C THR A 163 -1.61 -5.37 -1.79
N PHE A 164 -1.91 -6.65 -2.05
CA PHE A 164 -1.03 -7.77 -1.73
C PHE A 164 -0.01 -8.04 -2.84
N LEU A 165 -0.47 -8.24 -4.07
CA LEU A 165 0.37 -8.70 -5.18
C LEU A 165 1.42 -7.67 -5.62
N ILE A 166 1.04 -6.39 -5.67
CA ILE A 166 1.95 -5.32 -6.16
C ILE A 166 3.13 -5.13 -5.20
N PRO A 167 2.94 -5.00 -3.88
CA PRO A 167 4.05 -4.93 -2.93
C PRO A 167 4.83 -6.25 -2.82
N LEU A 168 4.17 -7.40 -2.92
CA LEU A 168 4.85 -8.69 -2.88
C LEU A 168 5.89 -8.81 -4.00
N ARG A 169 5.59 -8.31 -5.21
CA ARG A 169 6.56 -8.29 -6.31
C ARG A 169 7.85 -7.53 -5.95
N LEU A 170 7.77 -6.47 -5.14
CA LEU A 170 8.96 -5.71 -4.71
C LEU A 170 9.94 -6.55 -3.87
N CYS A 171 9.48 -7.62 -3.22
CA CYS A 171 10.35 -8.54 -2.48
C CYS A 171 11.35 -9.28 -3.40
N PHE A 172 11.02 -9.43 -4.69
CA PHE A 172 11.78 -10.24 -5.65
C PHE A 172 12.64 -9.43 -6.64
N ILE A 173 12.77 -8.10 -6.45
CA ILE A 173 13.52 -7.22 -7.36
C ILE A 173 15.05 -7.23 -7.18
#